data_AF-A0A0U5ETN6-F1
#
_entry.id   AF-A0A0U5ETN6-F1
#
_cell.length_a   1.000
_cell.length_b   1.000
_cell.length_c   1.000
_cell.angle_alpha   90.00
_cell.angle_beta   90.00
_cell.angle_gamma   90.00
#
_symmetry.space_group_name_H-M   'P 1'
#
loop_
_entity.id
_entity.type
_entity.pdbx_description
1 polymer ?
#
loop_
_entity_poly.entity_id
_entity_poly.type
_entity_poly.pdbx_seq_one_letter_code
_entity_poly.pdbx_strand_id
1 'polypeptide(L)'
;MRTREEQIGALACCLHGQDMTANRETAERMVREAEQRVRAQIGRDSERLDWLEKTRFVTLEDAIIGWRISFIGERFFSMKGTVRKAIDAARALSGSGETE
;
A
#
# COMPACT_ATOMS: atom_id res chain seq x y z
N MET A 1 11.00 0.50 -20.13
CA MET A 1 11.00 0.93 -18.72
C MET A 1 12.37 1.52 -18.44
N ARG A 2 12.47 2.70 -17.83
CA ARG A 2 13.80 3.30 -17.56
C ARG A 2 14.53 2.48 -16.50
N THR A 3 15.85 2.39 -16.62
CA THR A 3 16.70 1.80 -15.58
C THR A 3 16.78 2.72 -14.36
N ARG A 4 17.19 2.17 -13.21
CA ARG A 4 17.42 2.96 -11.99
C ARG A 4 18.41 4.10 -12.23
N GLU A 5 19.47 3.82 -12.97
CA GLU A 5 20.50 4.79 -13.32
C GLU A 5 19.96 5.91 -14.22
N GLU A 6 19.16 5.56 -15.23
CA GLU A 6 18.48 6.55 -16.09
C GLU A 6 17.49 7.42 -15.32
N GLN A 7 16.80 6.86 -14.32
CA GLN A 7 15.89 7.62 -13.45
C GLN A 7 16.66 8.61 -12.55
N ILE A 8 17.74 8.16 -11.93
CA ILE A 8 18.62 9.00 -11.11
C ILE A 8 19.20 10.13 -11.95
N GLY A 9 19.76 9.82 -13.13
CA GLY A 9 20.32 10.81 -14.03
C GLY A 9 19.29 11.84 -14.48
N ALA A 10 18.10 11.40 -14.90
CA ALA A 10 17.02 12.30 -15.29
C ALA A 10 16.56 13.21 -14.12
N LEU A 11 16.43 12.66 -12.91
CA LEU A 11 16.06 13.44 -11.72
C LEU A 11 17.15 14.45 -11.36
N ALA A 12 18.43 14.04 -11.40
CA ALA A 12 19.56 14.91 -11.09
C ALA A 12 19.62 16.12 -12.04
N CYS A 13 19.34 15.93 -13.33
CA CYS A 13 19.27 17.02 -14.31
C CYS A 13 18.10 17.99 -14.07
N CYS A 14 17.02 17.54 -13.42
CA CYS A 14 15.86 18.38 -13.10
C CYS A 14 16.01 19.14 -11.77
N LEU A 15 17.00 18.81 -10.95
CA LEU A 15 17.26 19.52 -9.71
C LEU A 15 18.02 20.81 -10.01
N HIS A 16 17.48 21.94 -9.55
CA HIS A 16 18.10 23.24 -9.74
C HIS A 16 19.29 23.39 -8.77
N GLY A 17 20.50 23.17 -9.27
CA GLY A 17 21.75 23.31 -8.51
C GLY A 17 22.97 23.31 -9.44
N GLN A 18 24.01 24.07 -9.10
CA GLN A 18 25.26 24.11 -9.89
C GLN A 18 26.15 22.88 -9.65
N ASP A 19 25.97 22.19 -8.51
CA ASP A 19 26.71 20.98 -8.16
C ASP A 19 25.95 19.72 -8.61
N MET A 20 26.40 19.16 -9.73
CA MET A 20 25.82 17.93 -10.29
C MET A 20 26.03 16.70 -9.41
N THR A 21 27.07 16.66 -8.59
CA THR A 21 27.32 15.55 -7.65
C THR A 21 26.29 15.59 -6.53
N ALA A 22 26.08 16.75 -5.92
CA ALA A 22 25.06 16.93 -4.88
C ALA A 22 23.63 16.68 -5.41
N ASN A 23 23.34 17.12 -6.64
CA ASN A 23 22.07 16.83 -7.31
C ASN A 23 21.87 15.32 -7.50
N ARG A 24 22.93 14.61 -7.91
CA ARG A 24 22.89 13.16 -8.10
C ARG A 24 22.64 12.41 -6.79
N GLU A 25 23.33 12.77 -5.71
CA GLU A 25 23.09 12.17 -4.39
C GLU A 25 21.65 12.40 -3.91
N THR A 26 21.12 13.61 -4.14
CA THR A 26 19.72 13.94 -3.81
C THR A 26 18.74 13.09 -4.62
N ALA A 27 18.96 12.97 -5.93
CA ALA A 27 18.14 12.13 -6.80
C ALA A 27 18.17 10.65 -6.37
N GLU A 28 19.34 10.13 -5.99
CA GLU A 28 19.48 8.77 -5.48
C GLU A 28 18.68 8.55 -4.20
N ARG A 29 18.71 9.49 -3.26
CA ARG A 29 17.91 9.40 -2.03
C ARG A 29 16.41 9.36 -2.34
N MET A 30 15.94 10.25 -3.22
CA MET A 30 14.53 10.28 -3.63
C MET A 30 14.07 8.97 -4.27
N VAL A 31 14.89 8.39 -5.16
CA VAL A 31 14.61 7.09 -5.79
C VAL A 31 14.56 5.97 -4.74
N ARG A 32 15.54 5.92 -3.81
CA ARG A 32 15.57 4.92 -2.73
C ARG A 32 14.33 5.02 -1.84
N GLU A 33 13.92 6.23 -1.46
CA GLU A 33 12.71 6.42 -0.66
C GLU A 33 11.45 5.97 -1.42
N ALA A 34 11.34 6.29 -2.71
CA ALA A 34 10.23 5.85 -3.54
C ALA A 34 10.18 4.31 -3.63
N GLU A 35 11.32 3.65 -3.86
CA GLU A 35 11.45 2.19 -3.87
C GLU A 35 11.02 1.58 -2.52
N GLN A 36 11.46 2.15 -1.40
CA GLN A 36 11.07 1.69 -0.06
C GLN A 36 9.57 1.84 0.18
N ARG A 37 8.97 2.97 -0.21
CA ARG A 37 7.51 3.19 -0.09
C ARG A 37 6.73 2.15 -0.92
N VAL A 38 7.18 1.86 -2.14
CA VAL A 38 6.57 0.85 -3.01
C VAL A 38 6.71 -0.53 -2.41
N ARG A 39 7.89 -0.93 -1.92
CA ARG A 39 8.09 -2.22 -1.25
C ARG A 39 7.19 -2.38 -0.03
N ALA A 40 7.07 -1.32 0.79
CA ALA A 40 6.17 -1.33 1.95
C ALA A 40 4.69 -1.46 1.53
N GLN A 41 4.29 -0.85 0.41
CA GLN A 41 2.94 -1.01 -0.12
C GLN A 41 2.69 -2.43 -0.63
N ILE A 42 3.67 -3.01 -1.35
CA ILE A 42 3.61 -4.41 -1.81
C ILE A 42 3.47 -5.34 -0.62
N GLY A 43 4.29 -5.17 0.43
CA GLY A 43 4.19 -5.99 1.65
C GLY A 43 2.79 -5.96 2.26
N ARG A 44 2.21 -4.77 2.45
CA ARG A 44 0.83 -4.64 2.94
C ARG A 44 -0.20 -5.25 1.99
N ASP A 45 -0.02 -5.10 0.68
CA ASP A 45 -0.95 -5.65 -0.32
C ASP A 45 -0.87 -7.19 -0.32
N SER A 46 0.32 -7.78 -0.20
CA SER A 46 0.52 -9.22 -0.01
C SER A 46 -0.17 -9.72 1.25
N GLU A 47 0.00 -9.06 2.40
CA GLU A 47 -0.67 -9.45 3.64
C GLU A 47 -2.21 -9.42 3.54
N ARG A 48 -2.77 -8.48 2.77
CA ARG A 48 -4.21 -8.44 2.50
C ARG A 48 -4.64 -9.63 1.64
N LEU A 49 -3.86 -9.98 0.62
CA LEU A 49 -4.12 -11.15 -0.22
C LEU A 49 -4.04 -12.44 0.61
N ASP A 50 -3.03 -12.59 1.47
CA ASP A 50 -2.90 -13.75 2.36
C ASP A 50 -4.12 -13.89 3.29
N TRP A 51 -4.64 -12.78 3.80
CA TRP A 51 -5.86 -12.81 4.59
C TRP A 51 -7.09 -13.19 3.75
N LEU A 52 -7.23 -12.62 2.54
CA LEU A 52 -8.34 -12.98 1.65
C LEU A 52 -8.29 -14.46 1.24
N GLU A 53 -7.09 -15.02 1.02
CA GLU A 53 -6.89 -16.43 0.69
C GLU A 53 -7.33 -17.34 1.85
N LYS A 54 -6.95 -16.98 3.08
CA LYS A 54 -7.30 -17.75 4.29
C LYS A 54 -8.76 -17.58 4.71
N THR A 55 -9.37 -16.45 4.40
CA THR A 55 -10.74 -16.13 4.80
C THR A 55 -11.73 -16.66 3.78
N ARG A 56 -12.42 -17.75 4.12
CA ARG A 56 -13.41 -18.35 3.23
C ARG A 56 -14.65 -17.44 3.08
N PHE A 57 -15.11 -17.26 1.85
CA PHE A 57 -16.33 -16.50 1.49
C PHE A 57 -16.30 -15.00 1.83
N VAL A 58 -15.27 -14.28 1.40
CA VAL A 58 -15.25 -12.81 1.49
C VAL A 58 -16.09 -12.19 0.37
N THR A 59 -17.04 -11.33 0.73
CA THR A 59 -17.80 -10.49 -0.21
C THR A 59 -17.49 -9.03 0.02
N LEU A 60 -17.21 -8.30 -1.06
CA LEU A 60 -16.92 -6.87 -1.07
C LEU A 60 -18.02 -6.16 -1.86
N GLU A 61 -18.81 -5.33 -1.20
CA GLU A 61 -19.90 -4.57 -1.82
C GLU A 61 -19.65 -3.07 -1.69
N ASP A 62 -19.80 -2.35 -2.81
CA ASP A 62 -19.90 -0.90 -2.82
C ASP A 62 -21.30 -0.51 -2.35
N ALA A 63 -21.38 0.10 -1.18
CA ALA A 63 -22.61 0.50 -0.52
C ALA A 63 -22.77 2.03 -0.59
N ILE A 64 -24.00 2.51 -0.41
CA ILE A 64 -24.39 3.92 -0.56
C ILE A 64 -23.46 4.89 0.21
N ILE A 65 -22.92 4.47 1.35
CA ILE A 65 -22.04 5.28 2.19
C ILE A 65 -20.70 4.60 2.48
N GLY A 66 -20.16 3.79 1.56
CA GLY A 66 -18.81 3.21 1.68
C GLY A 66 -18.73 1.73 1.35
N TRP A 67 -17.86 0.99 2.04
CA TRP A 67 -17.62 -0.43 1.73
C TRP A 67 -18.26 -1.35 2.77
N ARG A 68 -19.00 -2.34 2.30
CA ARG A 68 -19.46 -3.46 3.12
C ARG A 68 -18.60 -4.68 2.82
N ILE A 69 -18.04 -5.27 3.87
CA ILE A 69 -17.28 -6.52 3.80
C ILE A 69 -18.01 -7.57 4.62
N SER A 70 -18.30 -8.71 4.01
CA SER A 70 -18.86 -9.87 4.73
C SER A 70 -17.88 -11.02 4.69
N PHE A 71 -17.63 -11.67 5.83
CA PHE A 71 -16.73 -12.82 5.96
C PHE A 71 -17.12 -13.65 7.18
N ILE A 72 -17.04 -14.98 7.11
CA ILE A 72 -17.30 -15.91 8.24
C ILE A 72 -18.52 -15.52 9.10
N GLY A 73 -19.68 -15.29 8.49
CA GLY A 73 -20.91 -14.92 9.22
C GLY A 73 -20.91 -13.51 9.85
N GLU A 74 -19.79 -12.80 9.79
CA GLU A 74 -19.64 -11.41 10.21
C GLU A 74 -19.85 -10.45 9.04
N ARG A 75 -20.26 -9.23 9.39
CA ARG A 75 -20.42 -8.12 8.45
C ARG A 75 -19.79 -6.88 9.04
N PHE A 76 -18.80 -6.36 8.32
CA PHE A 76 -18.15 -5.11 8.64
C PHE A 76 -18.59 -4.00 7.68
N PHE A 77 -18.72 -2.78 8.21
CA PHE A 77 -19.09 -1.61 7.43
C PHE A 77 -18.06 -0.49 7.61
N SER A 78 -17.46 -0.05 6.51
CA SER A 78 -16.49 1.04 6.48
C SER A 78 -17.11 2.27 5.83
N MET A 79 -17.35 3.32 6.63
CA MET A 79 -18.12 4.49 6.19
C MET A 79 -17.38 5.39 5.18
N LYS A 80 -16.04 5.40 5.11
CA LYS A 80 -15.27 6.21 4.15
C LYS A 80 -13.88 5.61 3.94
N GLY A 81 -13.46 5.45 2.68
CA GLY A 81 -12.11 5.03 2.35
C GLY A 81 -12.02 4.20 1.07
N THR A 82 -10.82 3.67 0.81
CA THR A 82 -10.59 2.70 -0.26
C THR A 82 -10.94 1.29 0.23
N VAL A 83 -11.19 0.36 -0.70
CA VAL A 83 -11.33 -1.08 -0.40
C VAL A 83 -10.19 -1.58 0.49
N ARG A 84 -8.95 -1.10 0.25
CA ARG A 84 -7.77 -1.49 1.05
C ARG A 84 -7.93 -1.14 2.53
N LYS A 85 -8.41 0.07 2.82
CA LYS A 85 -8.66 0.51 4.21
C LYS A 85 -9.79 -0.29 4.86
N ALA A 86 -10.83 -0.63 4.08
CA ALA A 86 -11.92 -1.45 4.57
C ALA A 86 -11.44 -2.88 4.91
N ILE A 87 -10.62 -3.49 4.04
CA ILE A 87 -9.99 -4.79 4.29
C ILE A 87 -9.08 -4.72 5.52
N ASP A 88 -8.23 -3.69 5.64
CA ASP A 88 -7.36 -3.53 6.81
C ASP A 88 -8.14 -3.47 8.12
N ALA A 89 -9.28 -2.77 8.12
CA ALA A 89 -10.16 -2.69 9.28
C ALA A 89 -10.84 -4.03 9.60
N ALA A 90 -11.33 -4.75 8.58
CA ALA A 90 -11.88 -6.09 8.75
C ALA A 90 -10.84 -7.10 9.29
N ARG A 91 -9.61 -7.04 8.77
CA ARG A 91 -8.47 -7.84 9.25
C ARG A 91 -8.18 -7.61 10.72
N ALA A 92 -8.11 -6.35 11.14
CA ALA A 92 -7.84 -5.98 12.53
C ALA A 92 -8.90 -6.51 13.50
N LEU A 93 -10.18 -6.56 13.07
CA LEU A 93 -11.28 -7.12 13.87
C LEU A 93 -11.22 -8.65 13.97
N SER A 94 -10.83 -9.34 12.89
CA SER A 94 -10.69 -10.80 12.91
C SER A 94 -9.52 -11.29 13.80
N GLY A 95 -8.47 -10.47 13.98
CA GLY A 95 -7.30 -10.82 14.79
C GLY A 95 -7.45 -10.57 16.30
N SER A 96 -8.53 -9.91 16.75
CA SER A 96 -8.76 -9.63 18.19
C SER A 96 -9.45 -10.77 18.97
N GLY A 97 -9.65 -11.92 18.34
CA GLY A 97 -10.29 -13.11 18.94
C GLY A 97 -9.33 -14.23 19.34
N GLU A 98 -8.02 -14.13 19.07
CA GLU A 98 -7.02 -15.18 19.37
C GLU A 98 -6.19 -14.89 20.63
N THR A 99 -6.80 -14.32 21.67
CA THR A 99 -6.21 -14.30 23.02
C THR A 99 -7.11 -15.05 23.99
N GLU A 100 -7.01 -16.38 24.00
CA GLU A 100 -7.37 -17.26 25.12
C GLU A 100 -6.37 -18.42 25.22
#